data_AF-A0A965FX37-F1
#
_entry.id   AF-A0A965FX37-F1
#
_cell.length_a   1.000
_cell.length_b   1.000
_cell.length_c   1.000
_cell.angle_alpha   90.00
_cell.angle_beta   90.00
_cell.angle_gamma   90.00
#
_symmetry.space_group_name_H-M   'P 1'
#
loop_
_entity.id
_entity.type
_entity.pdbx_description
1 polymer ?
#
loop_
_entity_poly.entity_id
_entity_poly.type
_entity_poly.pdbx_seq_one_letter_code
_entity_poly.pdbx_strand_id
1 'polypeptide(L)'
;MSKPRLALFDLDHTLLPLDSDYEWGEFTIRLGWCDASEFKRRNAEYFEHYRAGTLDIHEYIRFATEAIRSRGPQQAAQAHARFMDEVIRPALRPQALERVADRVDGDRGRMDEGDAWIFHDMSSRGSA
;
A
#
# COMPACT_ATOMS: atom_id res chain seq x y z
N MET A 1 25.62 -3.39 26.80
CA MET A 1 24.19 -3.38 26.39
C MET A 1 24.14 -3.73 24.91
N SER A 2 23.28 -4.67 24.51
CA SER A 2 23.07 -5.03 23.10
C SER A 2 22.31 -3.91 22.38
N LYS A 3 22.75 -3.55 21.17
CA LYS A 3 22.15 -2.49 20.35
C LYS A 3 20.79 -2.99 19.82
N PRO A 4 19.70 -2.19 19.88
CA PRO A 4 18.43 -2.59 19.28
C PRO A 4 18.63 -2.82 17.79
N ARG A 5 18.01 -3.88 17.28
CA ARG A 5 18.09 -4.21 15.87
C ARG A 5 17.00 -3.39 15.16
N LEU A 6 17.33 -2.63 14.12
CA LEU A 6 16.37 -2.01 13.20
C LEU A 6 16.31 -2.76 11.86
N ALA A 7 15.12 -2.91 11.27
CA ALA A 7 14.92 -3.43 9.92
C ALA A 7 13.94 -2.50 9.20
N LEU A 8 14.27 -2.14 7.97
CA LEU A 8 13.45 -1.29 7.12
C LEU A 8 13.12 -2.10 5.87
N PHE A 9 11.84 -2.20 5.56
CA PHE A 9 11.36 -2.85 4.35
C PHE A 9 10.68 -1.79 3.50
N ASP A 10 11.10 -1.71 2.25
CA ASP A 10 10.34 -1.01 1.23
C ASP A 10 9.15 -1.87 0.79
N LEU A 11 8.12 -1.26 0.20
CA LEU A 11 6.89 -1.95 -0.17
C LEU A 11 6.94 -2.45 -1.62
N ASP A 12 6.88 -1.53 -2.56
CA ASP A 12 6.77 -1.81 -3.99
C ASP A 12 8.06 -2.39 -4.53
N HIS A 13 7.94 -3.40 -5.38
CA HIS A 13 9.06 -4.21 -5.89
C HIS A 13 9.99 -4.85 -4.83
N THR A 14 9.64 -4.74 -3.53
CA THR A 14 10.39 -5.32 -2.41
C THR A 14 9.57 -6.38 -1.68
N LEU A 15 8.47 -5.98 -1.03
CA LEU A 15 7.50 -6.89 -0.40
C LEU A 15 6.40 -7.30 -1.38
N LEU A 16 6.04 -6.39 -2.29
CA LEU A 16 5.09 -6.64 -3.35
C LEU A 16 5.81 -6.76 -4.69
N PRO A 17 5.44 -7.71 -5.56
CA PRO A 17 6.01 -7.82 -6.90
C PRO A 17 5.35 -6.86 -7.91
N LEU A 18 4.81 -5.73 -7.43
CA LEU A 18 4.07 -4.74 -8.21
C LEU A 18 4.33 -3.33 -7.65
N ASP A 19 3.88 -2.33 -8.39
CA ASP A 19 3.81 -0.92 -7.98
C ASP A 19 2.38 -0.64 -7.51
N SER A 20 2.18 -0.50 -6.20
CA SER A 20 0.86 -0.38 -5.59
C SER A 20 0.16 0.95 -5.92
N ASP A 21 0.91 2.04 -6.16
CA ASP A 21 0.36 3.34 -6.54
C ASP A 21 -0.15 3.32 -7.98
N TYR A 22 0.63 2.73 -8.89
CA TYR A 22 0.20 2.51 -10.27
C TYR A 22 -1.04 1.62 -10.35
N GLU A 23 -1.03 0.47 -9.66
CA GLU A 23 -2.16 -0.47 -9.64
C GLU A 23 -3.41 0.13 -9.00
N TRP A 24 -3.25 1.00 -8.00
CA TRP A 24 -4.37 1.76 -7.44
C TRP A 24 -4.98 2.73 -8.46
N GLY A 25 -4.14 3.42 -9.24
CA GLY A 25 -4.57 4.23 -10.39
C GLY A 25 -5.42 3.43 -11.38
N GLU A 26 -4.91 2.30 -11.86
CA GLU A 26 -5.66 1.41 -12.77
C GLU A 26 -6.94 0.86 -12.12
N PHE A 27 -6.92 0.57 -10.80
CA PHE A 27 -8.11 0.15 -10.06
C PHE A 27 -9.21 1.22 -10.06
N THR A 28 -8.85 2.48 -9.81
CA THR A 28 -9.82 3.59 -9.84
C THR A 28 -10.36 3.87 -11.24
N ILE A 29 -9.56 3.64 -12.29
CA ILE A 29 -10.03 3.65 -13.68
C ILE A 29 -11.04 2.51 -13.92
N ARG A 30 -10.76 1.28 -13.46
CA ARG A 30 -11.70 0.14 -13.57
C ARG A 30 -13.03 0.39 -12.86
N LEU A 31 -13.03 1.15 -11.76
CA LEU A 31 -14.24 1.58 -11.06
C LEU A 31 -15.02 2.68 -11.80
N GLY A 32 -14.48 3.22 -12.90
CA GLY A 32 -15.07 4.34 -13.63
C GLY A 32 -14.96 5.67 -12.87
N TRP A 33 -13.97 5.81 -11.98
CA TRP A 33 -13.79 7.03 -11.19
C TRP A 33 -12.94 8.09 -11.88
N CYS A 34 -12.11 7.66 -12.83
CA CYS A 34 -11.23 8.51 -13.61
C CYS A 34 -11.43 8.23 -15.10
N ASP A 35 -11.25 9.26 -15.92
CA ASP A 35 -11.04 9.06 -17.35
C ASP A 35 -9.67 8.41 -17.56
N ALA A 36 -9.66 7.24 -18.20
CA ALA A 36 -8.45 6.45 -18.37
C ALA A 36 -7.38 7.18 -19.18
N SER A 37 -7.78 7.94 -20.20
CA SER A 37 -6.85 8.61 -21.10
C SER A 37 -6.19 9.80 -20.42
N GLU A 38 -6.98 10.61 -19.72
CA GLU A 38 -6.49 11.79 -19.02
C GLU A 38 -5.67 11.42 -17.79
N PHE A 39 -6.09 10.40 -17.03
CA PHE A 39 -5.32 9.92 -15.90
C PHE A 39 -3.95 9.40 -16.34
N LYS A 40 -3.89 8.56 -17.38
CA LYS A 40 -2.62 8.02 -17.90
C LYS A 40 -1.71 9.13 -18.43
N ARG A 41 -2.27 10.13 -19.12
CA ARG A 41 -1.52 11.29 -19.62
C ARG A 41 -0.89 12.08 -18.47
N ARG A 42 -1.68 12.45 -17.45
CA ARG A 42 -1.18 13.20 -16.28
C ARG A 42 -0.19 12.38 -15.46
N ASN A 43 -0.43 11.08 -15.27
CA ASN A 43 0.49 10.23 -14.53
C ASN A 43 1.85 10.10 -15.23
N ALA A 44 1.87 9.97 -16.56
CA ALA A 44 3.09 9.97 -17.34
C ALA A 44 3.86 11.30 -17.22
N GLU A 45 3.15 12.43 -17.21
CA GLU A 45 3.74 13.75 -17.00
C GLU A 45 4.41 13.88 -15.61
N TYR A 46 3.73 13.45 -14.55
CA TYR A 46 4.31 13.42 -13.20
C TYR A 46 5.49 12.45 -13.10
N PHE A 47 5.43 11.30 -13.78
CA PHE A 47 6.55 10.36 -13.81
C PHE A 47 7.79 10.96 -14.48
N GLU A 48 7.62 11.73 -15.56
CA GLU A 48 8.75 12.43 -16.18
C GLU A 48 9.30 13.54 -15.27
N HIS A 49 8.45 14.28 -14.55
CA HIS A 49 8.90 15.24 -13.53
C HIS A 49 9.66 14.56 -12.39
N TYR A 50 9.22 13.38 -11.96
CA TYR A 50 9.93 12.57 -10.97
C TYR A 50 11.31 12.17 -11.47
N ARG A 51 11.41 11.64 -12.69
CA ARG A 51 12.68 11.27 -13.33
C ARG A 51 13.63 12.44 -13.51
N ALA A 52 13.10 13.63 -13.78
CA ALA A 52 13.87 14.87 -13.90
C ALA A 52 14.25 15.47 -12.53
N GLY A 53 13.73 14.96 -11.42
CA GLY A 53 13.94 15.53 -10.08
C GLY A 53 13.21 16.86 -9.86
N THR A 54 12.22 17.18 -10.69
CA THR A 54 11.46 18.44 -10.66
C THR A 54 10.00 18.25 -10.23
N LEU A 55 9.66 17.08 -9.68
CA LEU A 55 8.30 16.78 -9.24
C LEU A 55 7.84 17.71 -8.12
N ASP A 56 6.72 18.40 -8.35
CA ASP A 56 5.95 18.98 -7.26
C ASP A 56 5.14 17.86 -6.57
N ILE A 57 5.64 17.43 -5.42
CA ILE A 57 5.03 16.34 -4.63
C ILE A 57 3.61 16.70 -4.15
N HIS A 58 3.31 17.97 -3.91
CA HIS A 58 1.99 18.40 -3.43
C HIS A 58 0.94 18.37 -4.55
N GLU A 59 1.32 18.74 -5.77
CA GLU A 59 0.46 18.58 -6.96
C GLU A 59 0.25 17.10 -7.28
N TYR A 60 1.31 16.28 -7.20
CA TYR A 60 1.21 14.84 -7.42
C TYR A 60 0.25 14.17 -6.45
N ILE A 61 0.39 14.41 -5.14
CA ILE A 61 -0.50 13.85 -4.12
C ILE A 61 -1.95 14.30 -4.35
N ARG A 62 -2.17 15.56 -4.73
CA ARG A 62 -3.52 16.05 -5.04
C ARG A 62 -4.14 15.30 -6.22
N PHE A 63 -3.36 15.07 -7.28
CA PHE A 63 -3.77 14.28 -8.44
C PHE A 63 -4.05 12.82 -8.06
N ALA A 64 -3.09 12.13 -7.45
CA ALA A 64 -3.19 10.70 -7.11
C ALA A 64 -4.37 10.40 -6.15
N THR A 65 -4.73 11.36 -5.30
CA THR A 65 -5.85 11.23 -4.35
C THR A 65 -7.17 11.85 -4.83
N GLU A 66 -7.22 12.47 -6.01
CA GLU A 66 -8.39 13.21 -6.49
C GLU A 66 -9.65 12.34 -6.56
N ALA A 67 -9.49 11.12 -7.10
CA ALA A 67 -10.57 10.15 -7.28
C ALA A 67 -11.25 9.78 -5.95
N ILE A 68 -10.45 9.42 -4.94
CA ILE A 68 -10.97 9.01 -3.63
C ILE A 68 -11.57 10.18 -2.87
N ARG A 69 -10.99 11.38 -2.99
CA ARG A 69 -11.50 12.58 -2.33
C ARG A 69 -12.86 12.98 -2.88
N SER A 70 -13.05 12.87 -4.20
CA SER A 70 -14.32 13.17 -4.87
C SER A 70 -15.45 12.19 -4.51
N ARG A 71 -15.12 10.94 -4.16
CA ARG A 71 -16.09 9.91 -3.75
C ARG A 71 -16.43 9.93 -2.27
N GLY A 72 -15.58 10.56 -1.46
CA GLY A 72 -15.76 10.64 -0.02
C GLY A 72 -15.33 9.37 0.73
N PRO A 73 -15.25 9.46 2.07
CA PRO A 73 -14.53 8.50 2.90
C PRO A 73 -15.15 7.09 2.88
N GLN A 74 -16.47 6.97 2.80
CA GLN A 74 -17.13 5.66 2.80
C GLN A 74 -16.84 4.87 1.52
N GLN A 75 -16.99 5.51 0.35
CA GLN A 75 -16.71 4.87 -0.93
C GLN A 75 -15.21 4.58 -1.08
N ALA A 76 -14.35 5.49 -0.63
CA ALA A 76 -12.90 5.28 -0.61
C ALA A 76 -12.50 4.06 0.23
N ALA A 77 -13.06 3.91 1.43
CA ALA A 77 -12.79 2.75 2.29
C ALA A 77 -13.25 1.43 1.65
N GLN A 78 -14.42 1.43 0.99
CA GLN A 78 -14.92 0.25 0.28
C GLN A 78 -14.03 -0.12 -0.92
N ALA A 79 -13.60 0.88 -1.70
CA ALA A 79 -12.69 0.64 -2.82
C ALA A 79 -11.32 0.14 -2.33
N HIS A 80 -10.81 0.70 -1.24
CA HIS A 80 -9.56 0.24 -0.63
C HIS A 80 -9.66 -1.22 -0.17
N ALA A 81 -10.72 -1.59 0.54
CA ALA A 81 -10.93 -2.99 0.97
C ALA A 81 -10.97 -3.94 -0.24
N ARG A 82 -11.68 -3.56 -1.30
CA ARG A 82 -11.72 -4.35 -2.54
C ARG A 82 -10.37 -4.45 -3.23
N PHE A 83 -9.59 -3.38 -3.28
CA PHE A 83 -8.24 -3.41 -3.85
C PHE A 83 -7.30 -4.30 -3.05
N MET A 84 -7.40 -4.29 -1.73
CA MET A 84 -6.63 -5.21 -0.88
C MET A 84 -6.93 -6.66 -1.23
N ASP A 85 -8.20 -7.02 -1.45
CA ASP A 85 -8.58 -8.40 -1.76
C ASP A 85 -8.36 -8.80 -3.23
N GLU A 86 -8.59 -7.88 -4.17
CA GLU A 86 -8.52 -8.15 -5.62
C GLU A 86 -7.09 -8.01 -6.18
N VAL A 87 -6.22 -7.19 -5.57
CA VAL A 87 -4.89 -6.85 -6.13
C VAL A 87 -3.76 -7.19 -5.18
N ILE A 88 -3.79 -6.68 -3.94
CA ILE A 88 -2.65 -6.79 -3.01
C ILE A 88 -2.52 -8.20 -2.44
N ARG A 89 -3.59 -8.78 -1.90
CA ARG A 89 -3.57 -10.10 -1.26
C ARG A 89 -3.12 -11.21 -2.21
N PRO A 90 -3.56 -11.26 -3.49
CA PRO A 90 -3.03 -12.22 -4.46
C PRO A 90 -1.55 -12.01 -4.81
N ALA A 91 -1.05 -10.77 -4.70
CA ALA A 91 0.34 -10.44 -5.00
C ALA A 91 1.31 -10.70 -3.84
N LEU A 92 0.81 -10.81 -2.60
CA LEU A 92 1.62 -11.11 -1.42
C LEU A 92 2.28 -12.49 -1.54
N ARG A 93 3.62 -12.49 -1.50
CA ARG A 93 4.41 -13.72 -1.57
C ARG A 93 4.72 -14.24 -0.16
N PRO A 94 4.70 -15.57 0.07
CA PRO A 94 5.06 -16.14 1.37
C PRO A 94 6.42 -15.67 1.90
N GLN A 95 7.41 -15.51 1.01
CA GLN A 95 8.75 -15.06 1.40
C GLN A 95 8.78 -13.61 1.91
N ALA A 96 7.88 -12.75 1.43
CA ALA A 96 7.76 -11.39 1.93
C ALA A 96 7.17 -11.39 3.36
N LEU A 97 6.19 -12.25 3.61
CA LEU A 97 5.58 -12.43 4.93
C LEU A 97 6.56 -13.03 5.94
N GLU A 98 7.33 -14.05 5.54
CA GLU A 98 8.36 -14.69 6.37
C GLU A 98 9.44 -13.68 6.79
N ARG A 99 9.94 -12.85 5.86
CA ARG A 99 10.94 -11.82 6.16
C ARG A 99 10.47 -10.78 7.18
N VAL A 100 9.20 -10.41 7.11
CA VAL A 100 8.60 -9.50 8.09
C VAL A 100 8.38 -10.22 9.43
N ALA A 101 7.84 -11.44 9.41
CA ALA A 101 7.55 -12.24 10.60
C ALA A 101 8.81 -12.58 11.41
N ASP A 102 9.87 -13.08 10.76
CA ASP A 102 11.16 -13.41 11.39
C ASP A 102 11.73 -12.23 12.17
N ARG A 103 11.48 -11.02 11.67
CA ARG A 103 11.97 -9.82 12.32
C ARG A 103 11.07 -9.34 13.46
N VAL A 104 9.75 -9.40 13.28
CA VAL A 104 8.81 -9.08 14.35
C VAL A 104 9.02 -10.04 15.55
N ASP A 105 9.27 -11.34 15.29
CA ASP A 105 9.56 -12.32 16.34
C ASP A 105 10.94 -12.15 16.98
N GLY A 106 11.94 -11.75 16.19
CA GLY A 106 13.26 -11.40 16.72
C GLY A 106 13.25 -10.21 17.68
N ASP A 107 12.29 -9.29 17.52
CA ASP A 107 12.12 -8.13 18.39
C ASP A 107 11.05 -8.36 19.51
N ARG A 108 10.26 -9.45 19.44
CA ARG A 108 9.33 -9.91 20.49
C ARG A 108 9.98 -10.43 21.77
N GLY A 109 11.31 -10.49 21.86
CA GLY A 109 12.02 -10.74 23.12
C GLY A 109 11.82 -9.67 24.20
N ARG A 110 10.97 -8.66 23.95
CA ARG A 110 10.64 -7.58 24.87
C ARG A 110 9.29 -6.92 24.51
N MET A 111 8.18 -7.64 24.64
CA MET A 111 6.85 -6.99 24.65
C MET A 111 6.25 -7.13 26.05
N ASP A 112 6.06 -6.00 26.73
CA ASP A 112 5.17 -5.90 27.89
C ASP A 112 3.71 -5.95 27.37
N GLU A 113 2.78 -6.41 28.20
CA GLU A 113 1.39 -6.82 27.88
C GLU A 113 0.49 -5.76 27.18
N GLY A 114 0.99 -4.57 26.86
CA GLY A 114 0.24 -3.47 26.22
C GLY A 114 0.22 -3.46 24.68
N ASP A 115 1.16 -4.14 24.01
CA ASP A 115 1.40 -3.97 22.55
C ASP A 115 0.76 -5.05 21.66
N ALA A 116 -0.04 -5.96 22.24
CA ALA A 116 -0.58 -7.15 21.57
C ALA A 116 -1.68 -6.89 20.51
N TRP A 117 -2.06 -5.64 20.25
CA TRP A 117 -3.24 -5.30 19.44
C TRP A 117 -3.03 -5.28 17.92
N ILE A 118 -1.78 -5.34 17.41
CA ILE A 118 -1.51 -5.10 15.97
C ILE A 118 -1.70 -6.35 15.10
N PHE A 119 -1.75 -7.57 15.64
CA PHE A 119 -1.75 -8.80 14.82
C PHE A 119 -2.91 -9.77 15.05
N HIS A 120 -3.88 -9.47 15.92
CA HIS A 120 -5.00 -10.40 16.13
C HIS A 120 -5.99 -10.43 14.96
N ASP A 121 -6.03 -9.41 14.10
CA ASP A 121 -7.12 -9.27 13.10
C ASP A 121 -6.83 -9.88 11.72
N MET A 122 -5.64 -10.41 11.46
CA MET A 122 -5.30 -11.00 10.14
C MET A 122 -5.33 -12.52 10.05
N SER A 123 -5.69 -13.23 11.14
CA SER A 123 -5.78 -14.70 11.16
C SER A 123 -7.19 -15.25 11.39
N SER A 124 -8.21 -14.42 11.59
CA SER A 124 -9.53 -14.91 12.01
C SER A 124 -10.69 -14.29 11.25
N ARG A 125 -10.78 -14.54 9.93
CA ARG A 125 -12.06 -14.68 9.21
C ARG A 125 -11.94 -15.71 8.09
N GLY A 126 -11.94 -16.97 8.50
CA GLY A 126 -12.28 -18.11 7.68
C GLY A 126 -13.15 -19.04 8.52
N SER A 127 -14.36 -19.33 8.02
CA SER A 127 -15.33 -20.32 8.52
C SER A 127 -16.26 -19.90 9.67
N ALA A 128 -17.45 -19.38 9.31
CA ALA A 128 -18.78 -19.86 9.68
C ALA A 128 -19.85 -18.84 9.23
#